data_AF-A0A7S4MCR4-F1
#
_entry.id   AF-A0A7S4MCR4-F1
#
_cell.length_a   1.000
_cell.length_b   1.000
_cell.length_c   1.000
_cell.angle_alpha   90.00
_cell.angle_beta   90.00
_cell.angle_gamma   90.00
#
_symmetry.space_group_name_H-M   'P 1'
#
loop_
_entity.id
_entity.type
_entity.pdbx_description
1 polymer ?
#
loop_
_entity_poly.entity_id
_entity_poly.type
_entity_poly.pdbx_seq_one_letter_code
_entity_poly.pdbx_strand_id
1 'polypeptide(L)'
;RFNTMASTNAVPIVLIHGWKASVLVDKNTSEEKFNYAFSHLLGFGGPTLDLPMEWEEDRWSSTSGVKRQAYDDMVASHPTRDVSCLCGAVKLAQLYGPLLDHLAKKRGRENVHYFAYDWRRELDETAQKYEAFLEKIISQYNGMAPQVIGHSMGCLITLHVLNRRPELFHSILFGAGAMAPIFSGIE
;
A
#
# COMPACT_ATOMS: atom_id res chain seq x y z
N ARG A 1 -7.50 22.09 -27.79
CA ARG A 1 -6.28 22.56 -27.07
C ARG A 1 -5.76 21.38 -26.29
N PHE A 2 -4.74 20.70 -26.81
CA PHE A 2 -4.09 19.60 -26.11
C PHE A 2 -3.19 20.22 -25.04
N ASN A 3 -3.47 19.94 -23.76
CA ASN A 3 -2.57 20.29 -22.68
C ASN A 3 -1.35 19.36 -22.82
N THR A 4 -0.24 19.93 -23.26
CA THR A 4 1.10 19.34 -23.13
C THR A 4 1.38 19.17 -21.64
N MET A 5 1.13 17.97 -21.10
CA MET A 5 1.62 17.61 -19.77
C MET A 5 3.14 17.60 -19.80
N ALA A 6 3.73 18.19 -18.77
CA ALA A 6 5.17 18.30 -18.60
C ALA A 6 5.83 16.93 -18.69
N SER A 7 6.62 16.75 -19.74
CA SER A 7 7.65 15.72 -19.87
C SER A 7 8.67 15.91 -18.74
N THR A 8 8.43 15.31 -17.58
CA THR A 8 9.55 14.98 -16.70
C THR A 8 9.97 13.56 -17.05
N ASN A 9 11.14 13.40 -17.65
CA ASN A 9 11.80 12.11 -17.93
C ASN A 9 12.19 11.35 -16.64
N ALA A 10 11.60 11.69 -15.50
CA ALA A 10 11.93 11.11 -14.22
C ALA A 10 11.16 9.79 -14.06
N VAL A 11 11.90 8.71 -13.77
CA VAL A 11 11.29 7.42 -13.46
C VAL A 11 10.37 7.59 -12.24
N PRO A 12 9.07 7.23 -12.33
CA PRO A 12 8.16 7.37 -11.20
C PRO A 12 8.61 6.49 -10.04
N ILE A 13 8.40 6.95 -8.81
CA ILE A 13 8.67 6.18 -7.61
C ILE A 13 7.38 5.81 -6.90
N VAL A 14 7.27 4.55 -6.47
CA VAL A 14 6.11 4.02 -5.76
C VAL A 14 6.57 3.53 -4.39
N LEU A 15 5.95 4.03 -3.32
CA LEU A 15 6.07 3.48 -1.98
C LEU A 15 4.94 2.48 -1.70
N ILE A 16 5.26 1.29 -1.20
CA ILE A 16 4.29 0.38 -0.59
C ILE A 16 4.65 0.14 0.87
N HIS A 17 3.71 0.49 1.75
CA HIS A 17 3.94 0.53 3.19
C HIS A 17 3.78 -0.85 3.86
N GLY A 18 4.24 -0.93 5.11
CA GLY A 18 4.11 -2.10 5.97
C GLY A 18 2.71 -2.34 6.53
N TRP A 19 2.56 -3.42 7.30
CA TRP A 19 1.30 -3.79 7.94
C TRP A 19 0.68 -2.66 8.77
N LYS A 20 -0.65 -2.58 8.75
CA LYS A 20 -1.47 -1.55 9.40
C LYS A 20 -1.28 -0.11 8.93
N ALA A 21 -0.28 0.17 8.10
CA ALA A 21 0.18 1.54 7.91
C ALA A 21 -0.53 2.31 6.78
N SER A 22 -1.78 1.93 6.51
CA SER A 22 -2.75 2.70 5.74
C SER A 22 -3.82 3.23 6.66
N VAL A 23 -4.21 4.48 6.42
CA VAL A 23 -5.42 5.04 7.00
C VAL A 23 -6.62 4.36 6.34
N LEU A 24 -7.53 3.82 7.16
CA LEU A 24 -8.78 3.23 6.69
C LEU A 24 -9.91 4.24 6.88
N VAL A 25 -10.66 4.48 5.80
CA VAL A 25 -11.81 5.38 5.78
C VAL A 25 -13.06 4.61 5.38
N ASP A 26 -14.20 5.04 5.92
CA ASP A 26 -15.50 4.60 5.42
C ASP A 26 -15.74 5.23 4.04
N LYS A 27 -16.02 4.42 3.02
CA LYS A 27 -16.17 4.88 1.62
C LYS A 27 -17.41 5.73 1.40
N ASN A 28 -18.42 5.61 2.26
CA ASN A 28 -19.69 6.33 2.16
C ASN A 28 -19.62 7.68 2.89
N THR A 29 -18.94 7.74 4.03
CA THR A 29 -18.85 8.96 4.87
C THR A 29 -17.54 9.70 4.77
N SER A 30 -16.49 9.07 4.20
CA SER A 30 -15.10 9.54 4.21
C SER A 30 -14.50 9.72 5.61
N GLU A 31 -15.13 9.18 6.65
CA GLU A 31 -14.63 9.26 8.03
C GLU A 31 -13.43 8.34 8.23
N GLU A 32 -12.33 8.85 8.80
CA GLU A 32 -11.18 8.02 9.21
C GLU A 32 -11.56 7.12 10.39
N LYS A 33 -11.64 5.81 10.16
CA LYS A 33 -11.87 4.81 11.22
C LYS A 33 -10.57 4.31 11.82
N PHE A 34 -9.48 4.31 11.05
CA PHE A 34 -8.17 3.93 11.58
C PHE A 34 -7.08 4.82 11.00
N ASN A 35 -6.30 5.48 11.86
CA ASN A 35 -5.22 6.38 11.45
C ASN A 35 -3.95 6.28 12.33
N TYR A 36 -3.72 5.13 12.99
CA TYR A 36 -2.55 4.94 13.85
C TYR A 36 -2.45 5.94 15.02
N ALA A 37 -3.59 6.47 15.50
CA ALA A 37 -3.63 7.16 16.78
C ALA A 37 -3.07 6.27 17.91
N PHE A 38 -2.39 6.87 18.87
CA PHE A 38 -1.77 6.17 20.00
C PHE A 38 -2.79 5.37 20.83
N SER A 39 -4.03 5.86 20.90
CA SER A 39 -5.16 5.13 21.50
C SER A 39 -5.41 3.79 20.79
N HIS A 40 -5.45 3.79 19.45
CA HIS A 40 -5.61 2.56 18.66
C HIS A 40 -4.41 1.61 18.82
N LEU A 41 -3.19 2.14 18.95
CA LEU A 41 -1.99 1.33 19.21
C LEU A 41 -2.05 0.62 20.57
N LEU A 42 -2.62 1.26 21.58
CA LEU A 42 -2.78 0.69 22.92
C LEU A 42 -4.06 -0.16 23.09
N GLY A 43 -4.85 -0.32 22.02
CA GLY A 43 -6.12 -1.07 22.07
C GLY A 43 -7.26 -0.33 22.78
N PHE A 44 -7.11 0.98 23.03
CA PHE A 44 -8.16 1.80 23.63
C PHE A 44 -8.97 2.54 22.56
N GLY A 45 -10.29 2.35 22.56
CA GLY A 45 -11.22 3.22 21.84
C GLY A 45 -11.12 3.24 20.32
N GLY A 46 -10.75 2.12 19.69
CA GLY A 46 -10.82 1.97 18.23
C GLY A 46 -12.19 1.45 17.78
N PRO A 47 -12.65 1.79 16.56
CA PRO A 47 -13.80 1.14 15.98
C PRO A 47 -13.53 -0.35 15.78
N THR A 48 -14.57 -1.17 15.81
CA THR A 48 -14.47 -2.57 15.38
C THR A 48 -14.09 -2.58 13.90
N LEU A 49 -12.92 -3.14 13.60
CA LEU A 49 -12.39 -3.24 12.25
C LEU A 49 -12.50 -4.67 11.70
N ASP A 50 -13.26 -5.53 12.37
CA ASP A 50 -13.47 -6.91 11.96
C ASP A 50 -14.08 -6.93 10.56
N LEU A 51 -13.48 -7.73 9.68
CA LEU A 51 -14.07 -7.99 8.38
C LEU A 51 -15.34 -8.85 8.56
N PRO A 52 -16.31 -8.71 7.65
CA PRO A 52 -17.50 -9.55 7.69
C PRO A 52 -17.11 -11.03 7.64
N MET A 53 -17.84 -11.88 8.38
CA MET A 53 -17.56 -13.32 8.41
C MET A 53 -18.21 -14.08 7.24
N GLU A 54 -18.92 -13.37 6.35
CA GLU A 54 -19.46 -13.96 5.13
C GLU A 54 -18.36 -14.23 4.09
N TRP A 55 -18.61 -15.24 3.26
CA TRP A 55 -17.73 -15.63 2.16
C TRP A 55 -18.53 -15.61 0.85
N GLU A 56 -17.99 -14.94 -0.16
CA GLU A 56 -18.59 -14.77 -1.49
C GLU A 56 -17.74 -15.47 -2.56
N GLU A 57 -18.34 -15.84 -3.68
CA GLU A 57 -17.58 -16.37 -4.83
C GLU A 57 -16.62 -15.31 -5.36
N ASP A 58 -15.36 -15.71 -5.55
CA ASP A 58 -14.32 -14.83 -6.05
C ASP A 58 -14.50 -14.58 -7.55
N ARG A 59 -15.15 -13.47 -7.88
CA ARG A 59 -15.35 -13.05 -9.28
C ARG A 59 -14.06 -12.72 -10.02
N TRP A 60 -12.92 -12.65 -9.33
CA TRP A 60 -11.61 -12.41 -9.94
C TRP A 60 -10.79 -13.69 -10.14
N SER A 61 -11.18 -14.80 -9.52
CA SER A 61 -10.52 -16.08 -9.71
C SER A 61 -10.98 -16.72 -11.02
N SER A 62 -10.01 -17.20 -11.82
CA SER A 62 -10.28 -18.06 -12.97
C SER A 62 -10.64 -19.50 -12.57
N THR A 63 -10.45 -19.85 -11.29
CA THR A 63 -10.77 -21.17 -10.72
C THR A 63 -12.13 -21.13 -10.04
N SER A 64 -13.05 -21.99 -10.48
CA SER A 64 -14.40 -22.11 -9.91
C SER A 64 -14.37 -22.58 -8.46
N GLY A 65 -15.21 -21.99 -7.60
CA GLY A 65 -15.38 -22.40 -6.20
C GLY A 65 -14.36 -21.77 -5.24
N VAL A 66 -13.50 -20.87 -5.73
CA VAL A 66 -12.68 -20.02 -4.85
C VAL A 66 -13.59 -18.98 -4.21
N LYS A 67 -13.57 -18.93 -2.88
CA LYS A 67 -14.32 -17.94 -2.11
C LYS A 67 -13.39 -16.91 -1.51
N ARG A 68 -13.88 -15.69 -1.37
CA ARG A 68 -13.22 -14.60 -0.65
C ARG A 68 -14.12 -14.07 0.45
N GLN A 69 -13.50 -13.56 1.51
CA GLN A 69 -14.24 -12.90 2.57
C GLN A 69 -15.01 -11.71 1.98
N ALA A 70 -16.23 -11.47 2.43
CA ALA A 70 -17.03 -10.35 1.94
C ALA A 70 -16.34 -9.00 2.21
N TYR A 71 -16.70 -8.00 1.41
CA TYR A 71 -16.23 -6.63 1.58
C TYR A 71 -17.14 -5.85 2.51
N ASP A 72 -16.54 -4.97 3.30
CA ASP A 72 -17.27 -3.95 4.05
C ASP A 72 -17.17 -2.58 3.33
N ASP A 73 -17.55 -1.52 4.05
CA ASP A 73 -17.50 -0.16 3.53
C ASP A 73 -16.15 0.52 3.73
N MET A 74 -15.14 -0.20 4.22
CA MET A 74 -13.83 0.38 4.51
C MET A 74 -12.91 0.32 3.28
N VAL A 75 -12.17 1.39 3.06
CA VAL A 75 -11.14 1.50 2.01
C VAL A 75 -9.88 2.14 2.55
N ALA A 76 -8.72 1.76 2.01
CA ALA A 76 -7.47 2.40 2.33
C ALA A 76 -7.31 3.71 1.54
N SER A 77 -7.00 4.81 2.23
CA SER A 77 -6.86 6.13 1.61
C SER A 77 -5.41 6.49 1.30
N HIS A 78 -4.55 6.51 2.32
CA HIS A 78 -3.14 6.87 2.19
C HIS A 78 -2.29 6.24 3.29
N PRO A 79 -0.97 6.15 3.10
CA PRO A 79 -0.06 5.70 4.14
C PRO A 79 -0.15 6.61 5.38
N THR A 80 -0.04 6.01 6.55
CA THR A 80 0.14 6.73 7.81
C THR A 80 1.45 7.50 7.78
N ARG A 81 1.37 8.82 7.90
CA ARG A 81 2.56 9.68 7.87
C ARG A 81 3.25 9.75 9.22
N ASP A 82 2.46 9.87 10.28
CA ASP A 82 2.88 10.10 11.65
C ASP A 82 2.04 9.24 12.61
N VAL A 83 2.62 8.86 13.74
CA VAL A 83 1.89 8.34 14.92
C VAL A 83 1.64 9.51 15.85
N SER A 84 0.39 9.72 16.25
CA SER A 84 -0.01 10.87 17.07
C SER A 84 -0.87 10.48 18.27
N CYS A 85 -0.87 11.29 19.32
CA CYS A 85 -1.80 11.18 20.45
C CYS A 85 -2.58 12.50 20.65
N LEU A 86 -3.50 12.51 21.62
CA LEU A 86 -4.38 13.64 21.91
C LEU A 86 -5.13 14.14 20.66
N CYS A 87 -5.81 13.23 19.95
CA CYS A 87 -6.55 13.52 18.72
C CYS A 87 -5.71 14.21 17.62
N GLY A 88 -4.43 13.85 17.51
CA GLY A 88 -3.53 14.41 16.50
C GLY A 88 -2.73 15.64 16.96
N ALA A 89 -2.99 16.17 18.16
CA ALA A 89 -2.33 17.36 18.68
C ALA A 89 -0.82 17.13 18.97
N VAL A 90 -0.44 15.90 19.33
CA VAL A 90 0.96 15.57 19.67
C VAL A 90 1.47 14.46 18.76
N LYS A 91 2.50 14.74 17.95
CA LYS A 91 3.20 13.75 17.13
C LYS A 91 4.20 12.99 17.99
N LEU A 92 4.01 11.68 18.13
CA LEU A 92 4.86 10.79 18.93
C LEU A 92 5.99 10.16 18.11
N ALA A 93 5.72 9.84 16.84
CA ALA A 93 6.71 9.31 15.93
C ALA A 93 6.39 9.67 14.48
N GLN A 94 7.41 9.72 13.64
CA GLN A 94 7.26 9.88 12.19
C GLN A 94 7.44 8.52 11.53
N LEU A 95 6.54 8.17 10.62
CA LEU A 95 6.59 6.89 9.90
C LEU A 95 7.04 7.11 8.45
N TYR A 96 6.12 7.40 7.53
CA TYR A 96 6.49 7.65 6.12
C TYR A 96 6.51 9.12 5.73
N GLY A 97 6.03 10.03 6.60
CA GLY A 97 5.95 11.46 6.30
C GLY A 97 7.28 12.06 5.79
N PRO A 98 8.38 11.93 6.56
CA PRO A 98 9.68 12.48 6.17
C PRO A 98 10.22 11.91 4.86
N LEU A 99 10.07 10.59 4.63
CA LEU A 99 10.52 9.95 3.40
C LEU A 99 9.74 10.50 2.20
N LEU A 100 8.40 10.54 2.28
CA LEU A 100 7.55 11.03 1.20
C LEU A 100 7.83 12.51 0.88
N ASP A 101 8.05 13.35 1.91
CA ASP A 101 8.37 14.77 1.71
C ASP A 101 9.76 14.95 1.07
N HIS A 102 10.73 14.15 1.52
CA HIS A 102 12.06 14.15 0.93
C HIS A 102 12.02 13.76 -0.56
N LEU A 103 11.31 12.67 -0.88
CA LEU A 103 11.15 12.21 -2.25
C LEU A 103 10.43 13.25 -3.11
N ALA A 104 9.32 13.82 -2.63
CA ALA A 104 8.57 14.83 -3.37
C ALA A 104 9.42 16.08 -3.65
N LYS A 105 10.21 16.52 -2.67
CA LYS A 105 11.14 17.64 -2.83
C LYS A 105 12.26 17.35 -3.84
N LYS A 106 12.76 16.10 -3.90
CA LYS A 106 13.88 15.71 -4.76
C LYS A 106 13.49 15.29 -6.17
N ARG A 107 12.28 14.75 -6.35
CA ARG A 107 11.81 14.12 -7.59
C ARG A 107 10.63 14.84 -8.26
N GLY A 108 10.00 15.81 -7.56
CA GLY A 108 8.70 16.34 -7.95
C GLY A 108 7.58 15.51 -7.34
N ARG A 109 6.55 16.16 -6.80
CA ARG A 109 5.45 15.48 -6.09
C ARG A 109 4.64 14.59 -7.02
N GLU A 110 4.50 15.01 -8.27
CA GLU A 110 3.83 14.28 -9.34
C GLU A 110 4.47 12.92 -9.62
N ASN A 111 5.77 12.77 -9.36
CA ASN A 111 6.54 11.55 -9.60
C ASN A 111 6.57 10.61 -8.39
N VAL A 112 5.97 10.99 -7.26
CA VAL A 112 5.94 10.20 -6.03
C VAL A 112 4.54 9.66 -5.80
N HIS A 113 4.43 8.35 -5.92
CA HIS A 113 3.20 7.59 -5.77
C HIS A 113 3.30 6.70 -4.53
N TYR A 114 2.14 6.31 -4.00
CA TYR A 114 2.07 5.32 -2.95
C TYR A 114 0.91 4.36 -3.20
N PHE A 115 1.10 3.11 -2.80
CA PHE A 115 0.05 2.11 -2.78
C PHE A 115 -0.43 1.93 -1.34
N ALA A 116 -1.61 2.48 -1.07
CA ALA A 116 -2.36 2.25 0.15
C ALA A 116 -3.25 1.01 -0.04
N TYR A 117 -3.33 0.15 0.97
CA TYR A 117 -4.13 -1.06 0.91
C TYR A 117 -4.79 -1.38 2.25
N ASP A 118 -5.92 -2.07 2.18
CA ASP A 118 -6.62 -2.56 3.36
C ASP A 118 -5.86 -3.76 3.93
N TRP A 119 -5.05 -3.49 4.94
CA TRP A 119 -4.17 -4.45 5.61
C TRP A 119 -4.90 -5.53 6.39
N ARG A 120 -6.24 -5.48 6.47
CA ARG A 120 -7.07 -6.53 7.06
C ARG A 120 -7.30 -7.69 6.10
N ARG A 121 -7.17 -7.43 4.78
CA ARG A 121 -7.50 -8.38 3.72
C ARG A 121 -6.30 -9.26 3.35
N GLU A 122 -6.59 -10.32 2.62
CA GLU A 122 -5.57 -11.26 2.16
C GLU A 122 -4.52 -10.60 1.25
N LEU A 123 -3.29 -11.10 1.34
CA LEU A 123 -2.17 -10.56 0.58
C LEU A 123 -2.25 -10.87 -0.92
N ASP A 124 -2.86 -11.99 -1.31
CA ASP A 124 -3.06 -12.34 -2.73
C ASP A 124 -3.99 -11.32 -3.42
N GLU A 125 -5.14 -11.03 -2.79
CA GLU A 125 -6.07 -9.98 -3.23
C GLU A 125 -5.36 -8.61 -3.31
N THR A 126 -4.56 -8.30 -2.30
CA THR A 126 -3.79 -7.05 -2.26
C THR A 126 -2.74 -6.99 -3.37
N ALA A 127 -2.08 -8.10 -3.67
CA ALA A 127 -1.07 -8.18 -4.72
C ALA A 127 -1.67 -8.02 -6.12
N GLN A 128 -2.87 -8.55 -6.36
CA GLN A 128 -3.60 -8.32 -7.62
C GLN A 128 -3.97 -6.85 -7.79
N LYS A 129 -4.44 -6.20 -6.72
CA LYS A 129 -4.69 -4.74 -6.72
C LYS A 129 -3.42 -3.93 -6.94
N TYR A 130 -2.31 -4.38 -6.37
CA TYR A 130 -1.01 -3.74 -6.55
C TYR A 130 -0.49 -3.87 -7.98
N GLU A 131 -0.64 -5.05 -8.60
CA GLU A 131 -0.33 -5.28 -10.01
C GLU A 131 -1.09 -4.30 -10.92
N ALA A 132 -2.42 -4.22 -10.77
CA ALA A 132 -3.25 -3.29 -11.52
C ALA A 132 -2.87 -1.81 -11.28
N PHE A 133 -2.47 -1.47 -10.05
CA PHE A 133 -1.96 -0.15 -9.71
C PHE A 133 -0.66 0.18 -10.47
N LEU A 134 0.30 -0.76 -10.51
CA LEU A 134 1.56 -0.57 -11.23
C LEU A 134 1.32 -0.42 -12.75
N GLU A 135 0.42 -1.23 -13.33
CA GLU A 135 0.03 -1.10 -14.74
C GLU A 135 -0.57 0.28 -15.05
N LYS A 136 -1.39 0.82 -14.14
CA LYS A 136 -1.92 2.18 -14.26
C LYS A 136 -0.80 3.23 -14.24
N ILE A 137 0.16 3.11 -13.32
CA ILE A 137 1.32 4.03 -13.27
C ILE A 137 2.11 3.93 -14.58
N ILE A 138 2.43 2.72 -15.05
CA ILE A 138 3.16 2.51 -16.31
C ILE A 138 2.43 3.18 -17.48
N SER A 139 1.11 3.02 -17.57
CA SER A 139 0.31 3.68 -18.60
C SER A 139 0.35 5.21 -18.50
N GLN A 140 0.36 5.78 -17.28
CA GLN A 140 0.47 7.23 -17.08
C GLN A 140 1.85 7.78 -17.45
N TYR A 141 2.89 6.94 -17.39
CA TYR A 141 4.28 7.29 -17.65
C TYR A 141 4.80 6.72 -18.98
N ASN A 142 3.93 6.62 -19.98
CA ASN A 142 4.29 6.21 -21.35
C ASN A 142 5.05 4.87 -21.43
N GLY A 143 4.65 3.90 -20.61
CA GLY A 143 5.27 2.57 -20.58
C GLY A 143 6.47 2.45 -19.64
N MET A 144 6.82 3.51 -18.90
CA MET A 144 7.97 3.46 -17.98
C MET A 144 7.63 2.76 -16.66
N ALA A 145 8.31 1.65 -16.38
CA ALA A 145 8.20 0.93 -15.11
C ALA A 145 8.70 1.79 -13.93
N PRO A 146 8.00 1.81 -12.79
CA PRO A 146 8.40 2.59 -11.62
C PRO A 146 9.56 1.96 -10.85
N GLN A 147 10.28 2.80 -10.11
CA GLN A 147 11.11 2.37 -8.99
C GLN A 147 10.22 2.13 -7.77
N VAL A 148 10.39 1.01 -7.07
CA VAL A 148 9.55 0.65 -5.93
C VAL A 148 10.36 0.65 -4.64
N ILE A 149 9.80 1.26 -3.59
CA ILE A 149 10.26 1.10 -2.20
C ILE A 149 9.22 0.27 -1.47
N GLY A 150 9.56 -0.97 -1.13
CA GLY A 150 8.76 -1.82 -0.26
C GLY A 150 9.24 -1.73 1.18
N HIS A 151 8.32 -1.60 2.13
CA HIS A 151 8.63 -1.67 3.56
C HIS A 151 7.87 -2.79 4.26
N SER A 152 8.54 -3.60 5.08
CA SER A 152 7.93 -4.64 5.91
C SER A 152 7.01 -5.58 5.10
N MET A 153 5.71 -5.65 5.41
CA MET A 153 4.72 -6.45 4.67
C MET A 153 4.54 -5.99 3.21
N GLY A 154 4.80 -4.71 2.92
CA GLY A 154 4.85 -4.20 1.55
C GLY A 154 5.91 -4.92 0.70
N CYS A 155 7.01 -5.39 1.30
CA CYS A 155 7.99 -6.21 0.58
C CYS A 155 7.43 -7.56 0.14
N LEU A 156 6.57 -8.20 0.94
CA LEU A 156 5.95 -9.48 0.59
C LEU A 156 4.96 -9.33 -0.57
N ILE A 157 4.15 -8.27 -0.54
CA ILE A 157 3.22 -7.93 -1.63
C ILE A 157 4.02 -7.65 -2.92
N THR A 158 5.08 -6.84 -2.83
CA THR A 158 5.97 -6.58 -3.97
C THR A 158 6.62 -7.84 -4.49
N LEU A 159 7.14 -8.71 -3.62
CA LEU A 159 7.79 -9.96 -4.01
C LEU A 159 6.80 -10.90 -4.71
N HIS A 160 5.56 -10.97 -4.22
CA HIS A 160 4.50 -11.75 -4.86
C HIS A 160 4.27 -11.30 -6.31
N VAL A 161 4.18 -10.00 -6.58
CA VAL A 161 4.00 -9.47 -7.95
C VAL A 161 5.28 -9.65 -8.78
N LEU A 162 6.46 -9.35 -8.22
CA LEU A 162 7.76 -9.49 -8.88
C LEU A 162 7.98 -10.90 -9.43
N ASN A 163 7.60 -11.93 -8.69
CA ASN A 163 7.77 -13.32 -9.12
C ASN A 163 6.92 -13.69 -10.35
N ARG A 164 5.79 -13.00 -10.58
CA ARG A 164 4.88 -13.26 -11.70
C ARG A 164 5.07 -12.29 -12.87
N ARG A 165 5.38 -11.03 -12.57
CA ARG A 165 5.37 -9.89 -13.50
C ARG A 165 6.61 -8.99 -13.28
N PRO A 166 7.84 -9.51 -13.45
CA PRO A 166 9.05 -8.74 -13.18
C PRO A 166 9.21 -7.50 -14.07
N GLU A 167 8.59 -7.48 -15.25
CA GLU A 167 8.60 -6.35 -16.18
C GLU A 167 7.86 -5.11 -15.69
N LEU A 168 7.05 -5.22 -14.62
CA LEU A 168 6.36 -4.08 -14.01
C LEU A 168 7.28 -3.22 -13.13
N PHE A 169 8.56 -3.57 -12.99
CA PHE A 169 9.50 -2.90 -12.10
C PHE A 169 10.74 -2.43 -12.84
N HIS A 170 11.13 -1.16 -12.64
CA HIS A 170 12.47 -0.70 -13.02
C HIS A 170 13.52 -1.19 -12.03
N SER A 171 13.25 -1.01 -10.73
CA SER A 171 14.15 -1.42 -9.64
C SER A 171 13.37 -1.43 -8.32
N ILE A 172 13.82 -2.23 -7.35
CA ILE A 172 13.14 -2.39 -6.07
C ILE A 172 14.13 -2.21 -4.91
N LEU A 173 13.73 -1.43 -3.91
CA LEU A 173 14.39 -1.33 -2.61
C LEU A 173 13.50 -1.97 -1.54
N PHE A 174 13.99 -3.03 -0.88
CA PHE A 174 13.34 -3.61 0.28
C PHE A 174 13.91 -3.04 1.58
N GLY A 175 13.09 -2.30 2.32
CA GLY A 175 13.41 -1.78 3.64
C GLY A 175 12.75 -2.61 4.74
N ALA A 176 13.54 -3.15 5.67
CA ALA A 176 13.06 -3.94 6.80
C ALA A 176 11.98 -4.98 6.40
N GLY A 177 12.21 -5.67 5.28
CA GLY A 177 11.23 -6.61 4.73
C GLY A 177 10.89 -7.68 5.75
N ALA A 178 9.60 -8.03 5.83
CA ALA A 178 9.14 -9.20 6.58
C ALA A 178 9.54 -10.47 5.80
N MET A 179 10.83 -10.65 5.57
CA MET A 179 11.38 -11.85 4.98
C MET A 179 11.30 -12.94 6.04
N ALA A 180 10.66 -14.07 5.73
CA ALA A 180 10.84 -15.28 6.51
C ALA A 180 12.36 -15.55 6.63
N PRO A 181 12.85 -16.10 7.75
CA PRO A 181 14.25 -16.49 7.85
C PRO A 181 14.59 -17.35 6.62
N ILE A 182 15.63 -16.95 5.90
CA ILE A 182 16.28 -17.85 4.94
C ILE A 182 16.85 -18.95 5.82
N PHE A 183 16.13 -20.06 5.96
CA PHE A 183 16.74 -21.30 6.39
C PHE A 183 17.71 -21.68 5.27
N SER A 184 18.96 -21.24 5.39
CA SER A 184 20.06 -21.85 4.69
C SER A 184 20.26 -23.24 5.30
N GLY A 185 19.37 -24.17 4.95
CA GLY A 185 19.65 -25.59 5.03
C GLY A 185 20.66 -25.89 3.93
N ILE A 186 21.93 -25.59 4.21
CA ILE A 186 23.03 -26.28 3.58
C ILE A 186 23.16 -27.58 4.38
N GLU A 187 22.65 -28.66 3.82
CA GLU A 187 23.29 -29.98 3.91
C GLU A 187 23.66 -30.42 2.50
#